data_AF-A0A8R7U2N2-F1
#
_entry.id   AF-A0A8R7U2N2-F1
#
_cell.length_a   1.000
_cell.length_b   1.000
_cell.length_c   1.000
_cell.angle_alpha   90.00
_cell.angle_beta   90.00
_cell.angle_gamma   90.00
#
_symmetry.space_group_name_H-M   'P 1'
#
loop_
_entity.id
_entity.type
_entity.pdbx_description
1 polymer ?
#
loop_
_entity_poly.entity_id
_entity_poly.type
_entity_poly.pdbx_seq_one_letter_code
_entity_poly.pdbx_strand_id
1 'polypeptide(L)'
;MVESDQINGTPNRMSSVDEFCKALGGDSPIHSVLVANNGMAAVKFMRSIRTWALETFGNEKAILLVAMATPEDLRINAEHIRIADQFLEVPGGTNNNNYANVQLIVEIAERTRVSAVWPGWGHASENPELPDALMEKGIIFLGPPSAAMGALGDKIGSSLIAQAAGVPTLPWSGSHVKVPQETCHSIPEEIYKNACVSTTDEAVASCQVVGYPAMIKASWGGGGKGIRKVHNDDEVRALFKQVQGEVPGSPIFIMKVASQVIRDKLITAIIFCCIFVLLMFSIQRVLLLY
;
A
#
# COMPACT_ATOMS: atom_id res chain seq x y z
N MET A 1 -38.32 -47.44 25.00
CA MET A 1 -37.24 -46.72 25.71
C MET A 1 -36.09 -46.64 24.76
N VAL A 2 -35.89 -45.47 24.16
CA VAL A 2 -34.80 -45.21 23.21
C VAL A 2 -33.56 -44.94 24.05
N GLU A 3 -32.54 -45.78 23.91
CA GLU A 3 -31.23 -45.56 24.53
C GLU A 3 -30.60 -44.32 23.89
N SER A 4 -30.25 -43.38 24.77
CA SER A 4 -29.58 -42.13 24.46
C SER A 4 -28.09 -42.38 24.25
N ASP A 5 -27.62 -42.31 23.01
CA ASP A 5 -26.20 -42.19 22.69
C ASP A 5 -25.67 -40.84 23.20
N GLN A 6 -24.82 -40.90 24.21
CA GLN A 6 -24.01 -39.77 24.63
C GLN A 6 -22.95 -39.50 23.56
N ILE A 7 -23.15 -38.43 22.78
CA ILE A 7 -22.14 -37.88 21.88
C ILE A 7 -21.06 -37.25 22.76
N ASN A 8 -19.99 -38.02 23.02
CA ASN A 8 -18.75 -37.51 23.58
C ASN A 8 -18.18 -36.42 22.66
N GLY A 9 -18.24 -35.18 23.12
CA GLY A 9 -17.62 -34.04 22.46
C GLY A 9 -16.11 -34.25 22.38
N THR A 10 -15.60 -34.46 21.18
CA THR A 10 -14.18 -34.40 20.86
C THR A 10 -13.67 -33.00 21.24
N PRO A 11 -12.56 -32.88 22.00
CA PRO A 11 -11.95 -31.58 22.25
C PRO A 11 -11.55 -30.98 20.90
N ASN A 12 -12.00 -29.76 20.64
CA ASN A 12 -11.74 -29.03 19.40
C ASN A 12 -10.22 -28.91 19.23
N ARG A 13 -9.64 -29.80 18.40
CA ARG A 13 -8.19 -29.89 18.21
C ARG A 13 -7.79 -28.65 17.42
N MET A 14 -7.12 -27.71 18.10
CA MET A 14 -6.58 -26.50 17.46
C MET A 14 -5.77 -26.89 16.22
N SER A 15 -5.92 -26.15 15.13
CA SER A 15 -5.14 -26.41 13.93
C SER A 15 -3.67 -26.09 14.18
N SER A 16 -2.77 -26.68 13.38
CA SER A 16 -1.34 -26.35 13.46
C SER A 16 -1.05 -24.86 13.23
N VAL A 17 -1.92 -24.18 12.46
CA VAL A 17 -1.84 -22.74 12.23
C VAL A 17 -2.24 -21.96 13.48
N ASP A 18 -3.27 -22.40 14.21
CA ASP A 18 -3.71 -21.77 15.47
C ASP A 18 -2.64 -21.90 16.55
N GLU A 19 -2.08 -23.10 16.70
CA GLU A 19 -1.01 -23.36 17.66
C GLU A 19 0.23 -22.51 17.34
N PHE A 20 0.59 -22.40 16.06
CA PHE A 20 1.71 -21.58 15.61
C PHE A 20 1.48 -20.09 15.86
N CYS A 21 0.30 -19.57 15.52
CA CYS A 21 -0.07 -18.18 15.77
C CYS A 21 0.03 -17.85 17.27
N LYS A 22 -0.58 -18.68 18.12
CA LYS A 22 -0.56 -18.51 19.57
C LYS A 22 0.84 -18.66 20.16
N ALA A 23 1.65 -19.60 19.68
CA ALA A 23 3.02 -19.80 20.15
C ALA A 23 3.92 -18.59 19.87
N LEU A 24 3.62 -17.83 18.83
CA LEU A 24 4.31 -16.60 18.47
C LEU A 24 3.68 -15.34 19.08
N GLY A 25 2.60 -15.48 19.86
CA GLY A 25 1.90 -14.37 20.50
C GLY A 25 0.99 -13.57 19.56
N GLY A 26 0.57 -14.14 18.43
CA GLY A 26 -0.45 -13.56 17.57
C GLY A 26 -1.87 -13.82 18.10
N ASP A 27 -2.80 -12.94 17.73
CA ASP A 27 -4.17 -12.96 18.24
C ASP A 27 -5.18 -13.49 17.21
N SER A 28 -4.85 -13.38 15.92
CA SER A 28 -5.78 -13.72 14.83
C SER A 28 -5.15 -14.69 13.82
N PRO A 29 -5.39 -16.02 13.95
CA PRO A 29 -4.87 -16.99 12.99
C PRO A 29 -5.49 -16.82 11.61
N ILE A 30 -4.65 -16.76 10.58
CA ILE A 30 -5.05 -16.58 9.18
C ILE A 30 -5.04 -17.94 8.49
N HIS A 31 -6.21 -18.48 8.18
CA HIS A 31 -6.31 -19.77 7.48
C HIS A 31 -6.50 -19.62 5.97
N SER A 32 -7.01 -18.46 5.54
CA SER A 32 -7.37 -18.23 4.15
C SER A 32 -7.12 -16.79 3.73
N VAL A 33 -6.64 -16.62 2.50
CA VAL A 33 -6.29 -15.32 1.94
C VAL A 33 -6.90 -15.17 0.55
N LEU A 34 -7.66 -14.10 0.34
CA LEU A 34 -8.03 -13.62 -0.99
C LEU A 34 -6.90 -12.79 -1.57
N VAL A 35 -6.42 -13.17 -2.74
CA VAL A 35 -5.42 -12.44 -3.51
C VAL A 35 -6.14 -11.49 -4.46
N ALA A 36 -6.25 -10.23 -4.06
CA ALA A 36 -6.88 -9.15 -4.82
C ALA A 36 -5.89 -8.53 -5.82
N ASN A 37 -5.19 -9.37 -6.57
CA ASN A 37 -4.20 -8.98 -7.56
C ASN A 37 -4.03 -10.11 -8.59
N ASN A 38 -3.38 -9.82 -9.72
CA ASN A 38 -3.09 -10.80 -10.76
C ASN A 38 -1.58 -10.81 -11.12
N GLY A 39 -1.25 -11.49 -12.22
CA GLY A 39 0.09 -11.49 -12.80
C GLY A 39 1.20 -11.88 -11.82
N MET A 40 2.35 -11.20 -11.91
CA MET A 40 3.54 -11.52 -11.10
C MET A 40 3.36 -11.27 -9.61
N ALA A 41 2.50 -10.33 -9.21
CA ALA A 41 2.23 -10.04 -7.81
C ALA A 41 1.60 -11.24 -7.13
N ALA A 42 0.50 -11.73 -7.70
CA ALA A 42 -0.20 -12.90 -7.20
C ALA A 42 0.70 -14.16 -7.21
N VAL A 43 1.42 -14.43 -8.31
CA VAL A 43 2.33 -15.58 -8.40
C VAL A 43 3.41 -15.53 -7.31
N LYS A 44 4.07 -14.38 -7.13
CA LYS A 44 5.14 -14.25 -6.14
C LYS A 44 4.60 -14.43 -4.73
N PHE A 45 3.47 -13.82 -4.40
CA PHE A 45 2.84 -13.97 -3.09
C PHE A 45 2.50 -15.43 -2.81
N MET A 46 1.72 -16.05 -3.70
CA MET A 46 1.27 -17.43 -3.50
C MET A 46 2.44 -18.39 -3.36
N ARG A 47 3.45 -18.34 -4.25
CA ARG A 47 4.64 -19.21 -4.13
C ARG A 47 5.39 -18.99 -2.81
N SER A 48 5.50 -17.74 -2.36
CA SER A 48 6.20 -17.44 -1.09
C SER A 48 5.45 -18.01 0.11
N ILE A 49 4.13 -17.86 0.15
CA ILE A 49 3.29 -18.44 1.21
C ILE A 49 3.34 -19.97 1.17
N ARG A 50 3.30 -20.59 -0.02
CA ARG A 50 3.44 -22.04 -0.18
C ARG A 50 4.77 -22.57 0.35
N THR A 51 5.88 -21.95 -0.05
CA THR A 51 7.22 -22.34 0.43
C THR A 51 7.32 -22.22 1.94
N TRP A 52 6.91 -21.08 2.49
CA TRP A 52 6.91 -20.85 3.94
C TRP A 52 6.00 -21.84 4.69
N ALA A 53 4.80 -22.11 4.17
CA ALA A 53 3.85 -23.05 4.77
C ALA A 53 4.38 -24.49 4.74
N LEU A 54 5.05 -24.88 3.66
CA LEU A 54 5.71 -26.18 3.55
C LEU A 54 6.85 -26.33 4.57
N GLU A 55 7.70 -25.31 4.71
CA GLU A 55 8.81 -25.30 5.68
C GLU A 55 8.33 -25.28 7.13
N THR A 56 7.24 -24.57 7.41
CA THR A 56 6.73 -24.35 8.77
C THR A 56 5.80 -25.46 9.25
N PHE A 57 4.90 -25.92 8.38
CA PHE A 57 3.83 -26.87 8.74
C PHE A 57 3.99 -28.24 8.07
N GLY A 58 4.98 -28.42 7.19
CA GLY A 58 5.09 -29.63 6.36
C GLY A 58 3.99 -29.76 5.31
N ASN A 59 3.19 -28.71 5.10
CA ASN A 59 2.06 -28.69 4.19
C ASN A 59 1.99 -27.35 3.45
N GLU A 60 2.26 -27.36 2.14
CA GLU A 60 2.16 -26.17 1.30
C GLU A 60 0.72 -25.58 1.28
N LYS A 61 -0.28 -26.41 1.56
CA LYS A 61 -1.71 -26.04 1.62
C LYS A 61 -2.23 -25.72 3.01
N ALA A 62 -1.35 -25.44 3.97
CA ALA A 62 -1.77 -25.02 5.31
C ALA A 62 -2.58 -23.71 5.30
N ILE A 63 -2.32 -22.83 4.31
CA ILE A 63 -3.07 -21.60 4.08
C ILE A 63 -3.84 -21.72 2.76
N LEU A 64 -5.15 -21.54 2.80
CA LEU A 64 -6.01 -21.55 1.62
C LEU A 64 -5.82 -20.26 0.83
N LEU A 65 -5.49 -20.36 -0.46
CA LEU A 65 -5.29 -19.19 -1.32
C LEU A 65 -6.39 -19.11 -2.37
N VAL A 66 -7.14 -18.00 -2.35
CA VAL A 66 -8.24 -17.72 -3.27
C VAL A 66 -7.82 -16.62 -4.24
N ALA A 67 -7.97 -16.84 -5.55
CA ALA A 67 -7.67 -15.85 -6.58
C ALA A 67 -8.93 -15.18 -7.11
N MET A 68 -8.82 -13.90 -7.48
CA MET A 68 -9.72 -13.26 -8.44
C MET A 68 -9.21 -13.53 -9.86
N ALA A 69 -10.10 -13.80 -10.81
CA ALA A 69 -9.74 -14.11 -12.18
C ALA A 69 -10.64 -13.37 -13.18
N THR A 70 -10.07 -12.50 -14.02
CA THR A 70 -10.83 -11.90 -15.13
C THR A 70 -10.94 -12.87 -16.30
N PRO A 71 -11.92 -12.70 -17.22
CA PRO A 71 -11.98 -13.44 -18.48
C PRO A 71 -10.70 -13.32 -19.31
N GLU A 72 -10.00 -12.18 -19.23
CA GLU A 72 -8.70 -11.97 -19.87
C GLU A 72 -7.62 -12.85 -19.24
N ASP A 73 -7.52 -12.88 -17.91
CA ASP A 73 -6.56 -13.71 -17.18
C ASP A 73 -6.80 -15.22 -17.43
N LEU A 74 -8.08 -15.63 -17.48
CA LEU A 74 -8.47 -17.01 -17.80
C LEU A 74 -8.06 -17.40 -19.23
N ARG A 75 -8.28 -16.50 -20.20
CA ARG A 75 -7.96 -16.75 -21.62
C ARG A 75 -6.47 -16.97 -21.87
N ILE A 76 -5.62 -16.28 -21.12
CA ILE A 76 -4.16 -16.46 -21.21
C ILE A 76 -3.64 -17.57 -20.30
N ASN A 77 -4.52 -18.29 -19.61
CA ASN A 77 -4.18 -19.32 -18.63
C ASN A 77 -3.19 -18.80 -17.57
N ALA A 78 -3.52 -17.66 -16.96
CA ALA A 78 -2.62 -16.96 -16.07
C ALA A 78 -2.18 -17.86 -14.89
N GLU A 79 -0.87 -17.88 -14.65
CA GLU A 79 -0.23 -18.80 -13.70
C GLU A 79 -0.79 -18.70 -12.26
N HIS A 80 -1.14 -17.50 -11.80
CA HIS A 80 -1.70 -17.31 -10.46
C HIS A 80 -3.02 -18.07 -10.24
N ILE A 81 -3.84 -18.22 -11.28
CA ILE A 81 -5.11 -18.97 -11.22
C ILE A 81 -4.82 -20.46 -11.00
N ARG A 82 -3.74 -20.98 -11.62
CA ARG A 82 -3.32 -22.39 -11.49
C ARG A 82 -2.72 -22.71 -10.12
N ILE A 83 -2.07 -21.72 -9.48
CA ILE A 83 -1.43 -21.88 -8.16
C ILE A 83 -2.47 -21.80 -7.02
N ALA A 84 -3.52 -21.00 -7.22
CA ALA A 84 -4.58 -20.83 -6.22
C ALA A 84 -5.33 -22.14 -5.97
N ASP A 85 -5.82 -22.34 -4.74
CA ASP A 85 -6.66 -23.50 -4.43
C ASP A 85 -8.06 -23.35 -5.01
N GLN A 86 -8.53 -22.11 -5.06
CA GLN A 86 -9.83 -21.72 -5.59
C GLN A 86 -9.69 -20.39 -6.32
N PHE A 87 -10.54 -20.14 -7.30
CA PHE A 87 -10.64 -18.83 -7.93
C PHE A 87 -12.10 -18.47 -8.17
N LEU A 88 -12.36 -17.16 -8.22
CA LEU A 88 -13.65 -16.61 -8.61
C LEU A 88 -13.48 -15.79 -9.86
N GLU A 89 -14.36 -16.03 -10.83
CA GLU A 89 -14.45 -15.18 -12.01
C GLU A 89 -15.01 -13.81 -11.62
N VAL A 90 -14.35 -12.75 -12.06
CA VAL A 90 -14.71 -11.34 -11.81
C VAL A 90 -14.88 -10.59 -13.13
N PRO A 91 -15.58 -9.44 -13.15
CA PRO A 91 -15.78 -8.70 -14.38
C PRO A 91 -14.48 -8.36 -15.12
N GLY A 92 -14.48 -8.52 -16.44
CA GLY A 92 -13.33 -8.17 -17.29
C GLY A 92 -13.17 -6.65 -17.53
N GLY A 93 -12.25 -6.33 -18.44
CA GLY A 93 -11.98 -4.94 -18.84
C GLY A 93 -11.00 -4.23 -17.91
N THR A 94 -11.18 -2.91 -17.71
CA THR A 94 -10.24 -2.10 -16.91
C THR A 94 -10.25 -2.50 -15.44
N ASN A 95 -9.16 -2.22 -14.74
CA ASN A 95 -8.98 -2.65 -13.36
C ASN A 95 -10.04 -2.09 -12.37
N ASN A 96 -10.64 -0.95 -12.69
CA ASN A 96 -11.73 -0.34 -11.93
C ASN A 96 -12.97 -1.24 -11.80
N ASN A 97 -13.12 -2.22 -12.69
CA ASN A 97 -14.23 -3.18 -12.66
C ASN A 97 -13.89 -4.44 -11.84
N ASN A 98 -12.61 -4.66 -11.51
CA ASN A 98 -12.12 -5.89 -10.88
C ASN A 98 -11.15 -5.62 -9.73
N TYR A 99 -9.84 -5.72 -9.96
CA TYR A 99 -8.80 -5.69 -8.93
C TYR A 99 -8.66 -4.35 -8.21
N ALA A 100 -9.16 -3.25 -8.79
CA ALA A 100 -9.18 -1.93 -8.15
C ALA A 100 -10.55 -1.56 -7.56
N ASN A 101 -11.55 -2.45 -7.66
CA ASN A 101 -12.90 -2.22 -7.17
C ASN A 101 -13.02 -2.70 -5.72
N VAL A 102 -13.01 -1.77 -4.77
CA VAL A 102 -13.04 -2.06 -3.33
C VAL A 102 -14.31 -2.83 -2.95
N GLN A 103 -15.48 -2.38 -3.43
CA GLN A 103 -16.75 -3.01 -3.09
C GLN A 103 -16.81 -4.46 -3.57
N LEU A 104 -16.33 -4.74 -4.78
CA LEU A 104 -16.25 -6.09 -5.31
C LEU A 104 -15.29 -6.97 -4.53
N ILE A 105 -14.11 -6.46 -4.16
CA ILE A 105 -13.12 -7.22 -3.37
C ILE A 105 -13.72 -7.63 -2.03
N VAL A 106 -14.40 -6.70 -1.34
CA VAL A 106 -15.06 -6.96 -0.07
C VAL A 106 -16.18 -7.99 -0.24
N GLU A 107 -17.03 -7.85 -1.27
CA GLU A 107 -18.09 -8.83 -1.56
C GLU A 107 -17.53 -10.24 -1.77
N ILE A 108 -16.46 -10.37 -2.55
CA ILE A 108 -15.80 -11.66 -2.80
C ILE A 108 -15.20 -12.22 -1.51
N ALA A 109 -14.57 -11.36 -0.71
CA ALA A 109 -13.97 -11.77 0.56
C ALA A 109 -15.03 -12.30 1.54
N GLU A 110 -16.20 -11.65 1.61
CA GLU A 110 -17.33 -12.12 2.41
C GLU A 110 -17.90 -13.44 1.87
N ARG A 111 -18.13 -13.54 0.55
CA ARG A 111 -18.67 -14.75 -0.10
C ARG A 111 -17.78 -15.97 0.09
N THR A 112 -16.46 -15.76 0.09
CA THR A 112 -15.45 -16.82 0.25
C THR A 112 -15.08 -17.08 1.71
N ARG A 113 -15.53 -16.21 2.63
CA ARG A 113 -15.23 -16.27 4.07
C ARG A 113 -13.73 -16.36 4.34
N VAL A 114 -12.95 -15.57 3.61
CA VAL A 114 -11.50 -15.52 3.83
C VAL A 114 -11.17 -14.81 5.13
N SER A 115 -10.09 -15.25 5.81
CA SER A 115 -9.59 -14.58 7.01
C SER A 115 -8.94 -13.24 6.66
N ALA A 116 -8.31 -13.14 5.49
CA ALA A 116 -7.56 -11.96 5.09
C ALA A 116 -7.60 -11.66 3.59
N VAL A 117 -7.25 -10.43 3.21
CA VAL A 117 -7.07 -9.99 1.82
C VAL A 117 -5.66 -9.45 1.63
N TRP A 118 -5.00 -9.88 0.55
CA TRP A 118 -3.72 -9.35 0.11
C TRP A 118 -3.86 -8.64 -1.24
N PRO A 119 -3.64 -7.31 -1.31
CA PRO A 119 -3.76 -6.56 -2.56
C PRO A 119 -2.44 -6.43 -3.34
N GLY A 120 -1.30 -6.79 -2.75
CA GLY A 120 0.01 -6.64 -3.39
C GLY A 120 0.36 -5.20 -3.75
N TRP A 121 0.67 -4.94 -5.01
CA TRP A 121 0.99 -3.61 -5.55
C TRP A 121 0.13 -3.28 -6.77
N GLY A 122 -0.08 -1.98 -7.01
CA GLY A 122 -1.04 -1.51 -8.01
C GLY A 122 -2.49 -1.78 -7.59
N HIS A 123 -3.43 -1.49 -8.49
CA HIS A 123 -4.86 -1.68 -8.23
C HIS A 123 -5.33 -0.99 -6.92
N ALA A 124 -6.02 -1.69 -6.03
CA ALA A 124 -6.49 -1.17 -4.75
C ALA A 124 -5.44 -1.20 -3.62
N SER A 125 -4.18 -1.58 -3.87
CA SER A 125 -3.15 -1.69 -2.82
C SER A 125 -2.83 -0.39 -2.08
N GLU A 126 -3.04 0.76 -2.73
CA GLU A 126 -2.82 2.10 -2.17
C GLU A 126 -4.16 2.83 -1.90
N ASN A 127 -5.29 2.13 -1.97
CA ASN A 127 -6.59 2.73 -1.70
C ASN A 127 -6.94 2.59 -0.19
N PRO A 128 -7.00 3.70 0.57
CA PRO A 128 -7.30 3.66 2.01
C PRO A 128 -8.71 3.14 2.33
N GLU A 129 -9.65 3.18 1.39
CA GLU A 129 -11.00 2.65 1.60
C GLU A 129 -11.02 1.12 1.75
N LEU A 130 -10.05 0.41 1.16
CA LEU A 130 -10.01 -1.05 1.19
C LEU A 130 -9.78 -1.62 2.61
N PRO A 131 -8.74 -1.22 3.37
CA PRO A 131 -8.57 -1.71 4.73
C PRO A 131 -9.75 -1.40 5.65
N ASP A 132 -10.36 -0.21 5.53
CA ASP A 132 -11.51 0.18 6.37
C ASP A 132 -12.74 -0.69 6.05
N ALA A 133 -13.06 -0.85 4.75
CA ALA A 133 -14.19 -1.66 4.32
C ALA A 133 -14.04 -3.15 4.68
N LEU A 134 -12.80 -3.68 4.71
CA LEU A 134 -12.52 -5.04 5.16
C LEU A 134 -12.62 -5.17 6.68
N MET A 135 -12.14 -4.18 7.43
CA MET A 135 -12.21 -4.15 8.89
C MET A 135 -13.66 -4.17 9.39
N GLU A 136 -14.55 -3.43 8.73
CA GLU A 136 -16.01 -3.45 9.02
C GLU A 136 -16.62 -4.86 8.91
N LYS A 137 -16.01 -5.74 8.11
CA LYS A 137 -16.43 -7.14 7.92
C LYS A 137 -15.64 -8.13 8.76
N GLY A 138 -14.71 -7.65 9.60
CA GLY A 138 -13.82 -8.51 10.38
C GLY A 138 -12.80 -9.27 9.54
N ILE A 139 -12.48 -8.78 8.34
CA ILE A 139 -11.51 -9.39 7.42
C ILE A 139 -10.19 -8.63 7.53
N ILE A 140 -9.09 -9.35 7.70
CA ILE A 140 -7.77 -8.74 7.92
C ILE A 140 -7.22 -8.23 6.59
N PHE A 141 -6.82 -6.95 6.57
CA PHE A 141 -6.07 -6.41 5.46
C PHE A 141 -4.57 -6.66 5.65
N LEU A 142 -3.95 -7.37 4.71
CA LEU A 142 -2.51 -7.66 4.73
C LEU A 142 -1.69 -6.49 4.18
N GLY A 143 -1.66 -5.40 4.94
CA GLY A 143 -0.94 -4.18 4.64
C GLY A 143 -1.12 -3.13 5.75
N PRO A 144 -0.76 -1.86 5.49
CA PRO A 144 -0.96 -0.78 6.45
C PRO A 144 -2.44 -0.42 6.61
N PRO A 145 -2.85 0.09 7.80
CA PRO A 145 -4.20 0.60 8.00
C PRO A 145 -4.44 1.88 7.19
N SER A 146 -5.72 2.21 6.93
CA SER A 146 -6.17 3.40 6.20
C SER A 146 -5.55 4.70 6.72
N ALA A 147 -5.54 4.91 8.03
CA ALA A 147 -4.95 6.10 8.66
C ALA A 147 -3.47 6.27 8.27
N ALA A 148 -2.71 5.17 8.23
CA ALA A 148 -1.30 5.21 7.90
C ALA A 148 -1.08 5.41 6.39
N MET A 149 -1.93 4.81 5.53
CA MET A 149 -1.96 5.08 4.09
C MET A 149 -2.26 6.55 3.80
N GLY A 150 -3.25 7.14 4.48
CA GLY A 150 -3.59 8.55 4.33
C GLY A 150 -2.46 9.48 4.78
N ALA A 151 -1.82 9.17 5.91
CA ALA A 151 -0.73 9.98 6.45
C ALA A 151 0.52 9.99 5.54
N LEU A 152 0.85 8.86 4.91
CA LEU A 152 2.11 8.69 4.18
C LEU A 152 1.96 8.56 2.66
N GLY A 153 0.74 8.47 2.12
CA GLY A 153 0.48 8.44 0.68
C GLY A 153 0.68 9.80 0.00
N ASP A 154 0.49 10.88 0.76
CA ASP A 154 0.72 12.24 0.28
C ASP A 154 2.20 12.63 0.36
N LYS A 155 2.75 13.21 -0.72
CA LYS A 155 4.20 13.53 -0.79
C LYS A 155 4.61 14.61 0.21
N ILE A 156 3.75 15.61 0.42
CA ILE A 156 3.98 16.70 1.38
C ILE A 156 3.86 16.14 2.79
N GLY A 157 2.77 15.44 3.09
CA GLY A 157 2.52 14.86 4.41
C GLY A 157 3.60 13.87 4.83
N SER A 158 3.96 12.95 3.95
CA SER A 158 5.03 11.99 4.17
C SER A 158 6.38 12.65 4.44
N SER A 159 6.73 13.73 3.71
CA SER A 159 7.96 14.48 3.94
C SER A 159 7.96 15.20 5.29
N LEU A 160 6.83 15.76 5.72
CA LEU A 160 6.69 16.40 7.03
C LEU A 160 6.82 15.39 8.19
N ILE A 161 6.22 14.21 8.06
CA ILE A 161 6.36 13.12 9.05
C ILE A 161 7.81 12.62 9.09
N ALA A 162 8.46 12.45 7.94
CA ALA A 162 9.87 12.09 7.86
C ALA A 162 10.76 13.11 8.59
N GLN A 163 10.55 14.41 8.38
CA GLN A 163 11.25 15.48 9.09
C GLN A 163 11.03 15.42 10.60
N ALA A 164 9.80 15.19 11.05
CA ALA A 164 9.46 15.06 12.47
C ALA A 164 10.13 13.84 13.12
N ALA A 165 10.31 12.76 12.35
CA ALA A 165 11.05 11.57 12.75
C ALA A 165 12.58 11.72 12.67
N GLY A 166 13.10 12.89 12.29
CA GLY A 166 14.53 13.14 12.12
C GLY A 166 15.15 12.49 10.88
N VAL A 167 14.33 12.03 9.93
CA VAL A 167 14.79 11.47 8.66
C VAL A 167 15.21 12.62 7.73
N PRO A 168 16.45 12.63 7.20
CA PRO A 168 16.88 13.65 6.26
C PRO A 168 16.05 13.64 4.98
N THR A 169 15.46 14.77 4.62
CA THR A 169 14.74 14.98 3.36
C THR A 169 15.54 15.91 2.43
N LEU A 170 15.33 15.80 1.11
CA LEU A 170 15.87 16.78 0.17
C LEU A 170 15.31 18.17 0.47
N PRO A 171 16.05 19.26 0.20
CA PRO A 171 15.52 20.61 0.34
C PRO A 171 14.24 20.81 -0.50
N TRP A 172 13.20 21.34 0.13
CA TRP A 172 11.90 21.58 -0.47
C TRP A 172 11.19 22.75 0.23
N SER A 173 10.06 23.22 -0.34
CA SER A 173 9.31 24.37 0.19
C SER A 173 8.93 24.20 1.67
N GLY A 174 8.62 22.98 2.11
CA GLY A 174 8.31 22.66 3.50
C GLY A 174 9.51 22.38 4.43
N SER A 175 10.77 22.56 3.99
CA SER A 175 11.94 22.25 4.83
C SER A 175 12.04 23.07 6.12
N HIS A 176 11.41 24.24 6.17
CA HIS A 176 11.36 25.10 7.35
C HIS A 176 10.18 24.78 8.28
N VAL A 177 9.25 23.94 7.83
CA VAL A 177 8.04 23.57 8.57
C VAL A 177 8.38 22.47 9.59
N LYS A 178 8.09 22.73 10.86
CA LYS A 178 8.28 21.78 11.95
C LYS A 178 6.93 21.23 12.38
N VAL A 179 6.85 19.90 12.47
CA VAL A 179 5.67 19.20 13.00
C VAL A 179 6.00 18.69 14.40
N PRO A 180 5.19 19.00 15.43
CA PRO A 180 5.34 18.38 16.74
C PRO A 180 5.25 16.86 16.65
N GLN A 181 6.11 16.16 17.38
CA GLN A 181 6.18 14.69 17.34
C GLN A 181 4.86 14.04 17.80
N GLU A 182 4.12 14.73 18.67
CA GLU A 182 2.80 14.34 19.17
C GLU A 182 1.73 14.31 18.07
N THR A 183 1.90 15.08 17.00
CA THR A 183 0.96 15.18 15.87
C THR A 183 1.40 14.38 14.63
N CYS A 184 2.38 13.49 14.76
CA CYS A 184 2.85 12.68 13.62
C CYS A 184 1.77 11.76 13.01
N HIS A 185 0.65 11.53 13.72
CA HIS A 185 -0.44 10.68 13.27
C HIS A 185 -1.41 11.40 12.32
N SER A 186 -1.47 12.73 12.38
CA SER A 186 -2.30 13.56 11.51
C SER A 186 -1.75 14.98 11.48
N ILE A 187 -1.40 15.46 10.29
CA ILE A 187 -0.81 16.78 10.12
C ILE A 187 -1.93 17.82 10.08
N PRO A 188 -1.94 18.81 10.99
CA PRO A 188 -2.90 19.90 10.95
C PRO A 188 -2.89 20.64 9.60
N GLU A 189 -4.06 20.98 9.08
CA GLU A 189 -4.20 21.61 7.75
C GLU A 189 -3.41 22.92 7.63
N GLU A 190 -3.28 23.69 8.72
CA GLU A 190 -2.49 24.92 8.76
C GLU A 190 -1.00 24.64 8.55
N ILE A 191 -0.46 23.63 9.24
CA ILE A 191 0.94 23.20 9.10
C ILE A 191 1.18 22.68 7.68
N TYR A 192 0.22 21.91 7.15
CA TYR A 192 0.27 21.40 5.79
C TYR A 192 0.32 22.54 4.77
N LYS A 193 -0.53 23.55 4.90
CA LYS A 193 -0.57 24.73 4.00
C LYS A 193 0.73 25.52 4.00
N ASN A 194 1.43 25.61 5.13
CA ASN A 194 2.72 26.29 5.21
C ASN A 194 3.82 25.60 4.39
N ALA A 195 3.67 24.31 4.07
CA ALA A 195 4.59 23.58 3.21
C ALA A 195 4.25 23.72 1.72
N CYS A 196 3.04 24.20 1.41
CA CYS A 196 2.49 24.34 0.07
C CYS A 196 2.81 25.70 -0.56
N VAL A 197 2.65 25.76 -1.87
CA VAL A 197 2.85 26.93 -2.70
C VAL A 197 1.59 27.15 -3.53
N SER A 198 0.97 28.32 -3.38
CA SER A 198 -0.32 28.64 -3.97
C SER A 198 -0.20 29.58 -5.17
N THR A 199 0.82 30.44 -5.17
CA THR A 199 1.02 31.46 -6.21
C THR A 199 2.32 31.26 -6.99
N THR A 200 2.36 31.82 -8.19
CA THR A 200 3.58 31.81 -9.02
C THR A 200 4.75 32.53 -8.33
N ASP A 201 4.48 33.62 -7.60
CA ASP A 201 5.52 34.37 -6.90
C ASP A 201 6.06 33.59 -5.68
N GLU A 202 5.21 32.91 -4.92
CA GLU A 202 5.64 31.96 -3.88
C GLU A 202 6.48 30.81 -4.46
N ALA A 203 6.15 30.33 -5.66
CA ALA A 203 6.89 29.28 -6.35
C ALA A 203 8.31 29.74 -6.72
N VAL A 204 8.41 30.96 -7.26
CA VAL A 204 9.71 31.58 -7.57
C VAL A 204 10.53 31.78 -6.28
N ALA A 205 9.95 32.37 -5.24
CA ALA A 205 10.63 32.56 -3.95
C ALA A 205 11.11 31.22 -3.36
N SER A 206 10.27 30.19 -3.40
CA SER A 206 10.62 28.84 -2.95
C SER A 206 11.76 28.24 -3.78
N CYS A 207 11.76 28.43 -5.10
CA CYS A 207 12.84 27.95 -5.97
C CYS A 207 14.16 28.68 -5.73
N GLN A 208 14.13 29.97 -5.36
CA GLN A 208 15.32 30.74 -5.01
C GLN A 208 15.95 30.24 -3.69
N VAL A 209 15.13 29.84 -2.71
CA VAL A 209 15.59 29.26 -1.43
C VAL A 209 16.10 27.82 -1.62
N VAL A 210 15.34 26.98 -2.32
CA VAL A 210 15.70 25.57 -2.58
C VAL A 210 16.89 25.47 -3.56
N GLY A 211 16.98 26.42 -4.49
CA GLY A 211 18.00 26.53 -5.54
C GLY A 211 17.69 25.70 -6.78
N TYR A 212 18.10 26.19 -7.95
CA TYR A 212 17.94 25.51 -9.24
C TYR A 212 18.99 24.41 -9.52
N PRO A 213 18.70 23.42 -10.37
CA PRO A 213 17.37 23.12 -10.91
C PRO A 213 16.42 22.59 -9.82
N ALA A 214 15.13 22.91 -9.95
CA ALA A 214 14.07 22.53 -9.01
C ALA A 214 12.93 21.80 -9.73
N MET A 215 12.07 21.14 -8.95
CA MET A 215 10.87 20.46 -9.40
C MET A 215 9.63 21.13 -8.80
N ILE A 216 8.69 21.53 -9.64
CA ILE A 216 7.32 21.89 -9.27
C ILE A 216 6.51 20.59 -9.27
N LYS A 217 5.85 20.27 -8.16
CA LYS A 217 5.09 19.03 -8.02
C LYS A 217 3.73 19.27 -7.39
N ALA A 218 2.68 18.82 -8.06
CA ALA A 218 1.38 18.58 -7.45
C ALA A 218 1.49 17.37 -6.50
N SER A 219 0.88 17.48 -5.33
CA SER A 219 0.93 16.45 -4.30
C SER A 219 0.11 15.23 -4.74
N TRP A 220 -1.13 15.50 -5.16
CA TRP A 220 -2.02 14.54 -5.80
C TRP A 220 -1.71 14.56 -7.31
N GLY A 221 -1.37 13.41 -7.88
CA GLY A 221 -0.93 13.30 -9.27
C GLY A 221 -0.33 11.93 -9.55
N GLY A 222 -1.08 11.09 -10.25
CA GLY A 222 -0.67 9.75 -10.66
C GLY A 222 0.05 9.74 -12.01
N GLY A 223 0.98 8.81 -12.21
CA GLY A 223 1.60 8.55 -13.53
C GLY A 223 2.46 9.69 -14.08
N GLY A 224 3.01 10.56 -13.23
CA GLY A 224 3.91 11.66 -13.63
C GLY A 224 3.20 12.97 -14.00
N LYS A 225 1.86 13.05 -13.87
CA LYS A 225 1.10 14.29 -14.06
C LYS A 225 1.38 15.32 -12.96
N GLY A 226 1.37 16.61 -13.29
CA GLY A 226 1.58 17.68 -12.33
C GLY A 226 3.03 17.80 -11.86
N ILE A 227 4.00 17.38 -12.67
CA ILE A 227 5.44 17.45 -12.35
C ILE A 227 6.16 18.23 -13.44
N ARG A 228 6.93 19.26 -13.07
CA ARG A 228 7.75 20.06 -13.99
C ARG A 228 9.13 20.35 -13.43
N LYS A 229 10.16 20.16 -14.25
CA LYS A 229 11.53 20.58 -13.93
C LYS A 229 11.73 22.01 -14.41
N VAL A 230 12.37 22.84 -13.60
CA VAL A 230 12.65 24.26 -13.87
C VAL A 230 14.11 24.58 -13.57
N HIS A 231 14.70 25.48 -14.35
CA HIS A 231 16.10 25.90 -14.23
C HIS A 231 16.27 27.38 -13.88
N ASN A 232 15.22 28.19 -13.99
CA ASN A 232 15.22 29.62 -13.71
C ASN A 232 13.80 30.13 -13.41
N ASP A 233 13.70 31.39 -13.00
CA ASP A 233 12.45 32.05 -12.61
C ASP A 233 11.44 32.14 -13.77
N ASP A 234 11.90 32.36 -15.02
CA ASP A 234 11.03 32.47 -16.19
C ASP A 234 10.33 31.13 -16.50
N GLU A 235 11.07 30.02 -16.40
CA GLU A 235 10.52 28.67 -16.50
C GLU A 235 9.49 28.39 -15.39
N VAL A 236 9.73 28.87 -14.16
CA VAL A 236 8.74 28.75 -13.07
C VAL A 236 7.46 29.48 -13.43
N ARG A 237 7.55 30.72 -13.90
CA ARG A 237 6.39 31.54 -14.28
C ARG A 237 5.58 30.92 -15.41
N ALA A 238 6.26 30.30 -16.38
CA ALA A 238 5.60 29.61 -17.49
C ALA A 238 4.95 28.28 -17.07
N LEU A 239 5.64 27.48 -16.26
CA LEU A 239 5.26 26.08 -16.01
C LEU A 239 4.40 25.87 -14.76
N PHE A 240 4.39 26.80 -13.80
CA PHE A 240 3.58 26.66 -12.58
C PHE A 240 2.08 26.57 -12.89
N LYS A 241 1.57 27.46 -13.77
CA LYS A 241 0.17 27.45 -14.20
C LYS A 241 -0.20 26.16 -14.95
N GLN A 242 0.76 25.56 -15.66
CA GLN A 242 0.56 24.28 -16.32
C GLN A 242 0.34 23.17 -15.28
N VAL A 243 1.13 23.13 -14.20
CA VAL A 243 0.93 22.16 -13.12
C VAL A 243 -0.45 22.32 -12.46
N GLN A 244 -0.88 23.56 -12.19
CA GLN A 244 -2.22 23.84 -11.66
C GLN A 244 -3.34 23.36 -12.60
N GLY A 245 -3.17 23.55 -13.91
CA GLY A 245 -4.13 23.10 -14.92
C GLY A 245 -4.16 21.59 -15.10
N GLU A 246 -3.03 20.90 -14.95
CA GLU A 246 -2.95 19.44 -15.06
C GLU A 246 -3.61 18.70 -13.91
N VAL A 247 -3.48 19.23 -12.69
CA VAL A 247 -4.14 18.69 -11.50
C VAL A 247 -4.85 19.79 -10.71
N PRO A 248 -6.06 20.19 -11.15
CA PRO A 248 -6.83 21.23 -10.48
C PRO A 248 -7.13 20.87 -9.02
N GLY A 249 -6.95 21.83 -8.11
CA GLY A 249 -7.22 21.67 -6.68
C GLY A 249 -6.14 20.91 -5.89
N SER A 250 -5.13 20.36 -6.56
CA SER A 250 -4.02 19.67 -5.88
C SER A 250 -3.06 20.67 -5.24
N PRO A 251 -2.65 20.46 -3.96
CA PRO A 251 -1.59 21.24 -3.34
C PRO A 251 -0.28 21.12 -4.13
N ILE A 252 0.47 22.20 -4.26
CA ILE A 252 1.74 22.23 -5.00
C ILE A 252 2.88 22.48 -4.02
N PHE A 253 4.02 21.83 -4.23
CA PHE A 253 5.26 22.07 -3.51
C PHE A 253 6.45 22.13 -4.45
N ILE A 254 7.53 22.75 -3.99
CA ILE A 254 8.79 22.87 -4.73
C ILE A 254 9.83 21.98 -4.06
N MET A 255 10.60 21.21 -4.83
CA MET A 255 11.66 20.35 -4.29
C MET A 255 12.92 20.41 -5.15
N LYS A 256 14.10 20.31 -4.52
CA LYS A 256 15.38 20.28 -5.20
C LYS A 256 15.48 19.07 -6.13
N VAL A 257 16.04 19.27 -7.32
CA VAL A 257 16.45 18.15 -8.18
C VAL A 257 17.73 17.53 -7.62
N ALA A 258 17.71 16.23 -7.35
CA ALA A 258 18.92 15.48 -7.04
C ALA A 258 19.82 15.40 -8.30
N SER A 259 20.93 16.13 -8.30
CA SER A 259 21.82 16.31 -9.46
C SER A 259 22.77 15.13 -9.72
N GLN A 260 22.98 14.25 -8.74
CA GLN A 260 23.83 13.06 -8.84
C GLN A 260 23.13 11.86 -8.19
N VAL A 261 22.17 11.28 -8.90
CA VAL A 261 21.82 9.87 -8.64
C VAL A 261 22.90 9.04 -9.31
N ILE A 262 24.01 8.78 -8.59
CA ILE A 262 24.95 7.73 -9.00
C ILE A 262 24.10 6.47 -9.10
N ARG A 263 24.09 5.81 -10.25
CA ARG A 263 23.22 4.65 -10.56
C ARG A 263 23.25 3.54 -9.51
N ASP A 264 24.24 3.54 -8.61
CA ASP A 264 24.45 2.56 -7.55
C ASP A 264 24.05 3.02 -6.13
N LYS A 265 23.37 4.18 -5.95
CA LYS A 265 23.03 4.72 -4.61
C LYS A 265 21.56 5.08 -4.38
N LEU A 266 20.62 4.57 -5.17
CA LEU A 266 19.21 4.56 -4.74
C LEU A 266 19.05 3.43 -3.72
N ILE A 267 19.11 3.78 -2.44
CA ILE A 267 18.97 2.83 -1.34
C ILE A 267 17.52 2.86 -0.90
N THR A 268 16.81 1.75 -1.10
CA THR A 268 15.50 1.52 -0.49
C THR A 268 15.70 0.68 0.76
N ALA A 269 15.32 1.20 1.92
CA ALA A 269 15.24 0.41 3.13
C ALA A 269 13.89 -0.31 3.17
N ILE A 270 13.89 -1.64 3.32
CA ILE A 270 12.67 -2.41 3.51
C ILE A 270 12.34 -2.34 5.01
N ILE A 271 11.38 -1.49 5.36
CA ILE A 271 10.86 -1.42 6.73
C ILE A 271 9.75 -2.45 6.87
N PHE A 272 9.96 -3.43 7.75
CA PHE A 272 9.03 -4.55 7.98
C PHE A 272 7.84 -4.20 8.91
N CYS A 273 7.54 -2.91 9.02
CA CYS A 273 6.50 -2.36 9.88
C CYS A 273 5.84 -1.24 9.07
N CYS A 274 4.91 -1.60 8.19
CA CYS A 274 4.02 -0.68 7.47
C CYS A 274 4.67 0.63 6.93
N ILE A 275 4.93 0.64 5.61
CA ILE A 275 4.82 1.76 4.65
C ILE A 275 6.07 2.01 3.78
N PHE A 276 5.78 2.03 2.47
CA PHE A 276 6.56 2.42 1.29
C PHE A 276 7.65 1.47 0.73
N VAL A 277 7.37 1.08 -0.52
CA VAL A 277 8.23 0.51 -1.57
C VAL A 277 8.80 -0.89 -1.30
N LEU A 278 8.08 -1.88 -1.84
CA LEU A 278 8.65 -3.13 -2.33
C LEU A 278 9.83 -2.82 -3.28
N LEU A 279 11.04 -2.84 -2.75
CA LEU A 279 12.17 -3.39 -3.47
C LEU A 279 12.44 -4.78 -2.91
N MET A 280 12.83 -5.69 -3.78
CA MET A 280 13.16 -7.08 -3.47
C MET A 280 14.09 -7.19 -2.25
N PHE A 281 13.67 -7.91 -1.22
CA PHE A 281 14.27 -9.17 -0.72
C PHE A 281 13.66 -9.50 0.66
N SER A 282 13.29 -10.77 0.82
CA SER A 282 12.84 -11.41 2.06
C SER A 282 11.44 -11.06 2.59
N ILE A 283 10.41 -11.66 1.96
CA ILE A 283 9.12 -11.91 2.63
C ILE A 283 9.35 -13.10 3.57
N GLN A 284 9.88 -12.85 4.77
CA GLN A 284 10.10 -13.89 5.78
C GLN A 284 9.56 -13.52 7.16
N ARG A 285 8.87 -12.37 7.31
CA ARG A 285 8.32 -11.90 8.60
C ARG A 285 6.93 -11.24 8.52
N VAL A 286 6.13 -11.47 7.47
CA VAL A 286 4.78 -10.84 7.37
C VAL A 286 3.74 -11.55 8.25
N LEU A 287 4.05 -12.73 8.79
CA LEU A 287 3.10 -13.50 9.63
C LEU A 287 3.36 -13.44 11.14
N LEU A 288 4.14 -12.46 11.62
CA LEU A 288 4.62 -12.43 13.01
C LEU A 288 4.13 -11.23 13.83
N LEU A 289 3.25 -10.37 13.28
CA LEU A 289 2.78 -9.16 13.97
C LEU A 289 1.28 -8.89 13.81
N TYR A 290 0.48 -9.94 13.62
CA TYR A 290 -0.97 -9.94 13.84
C TYR A 290 -1.38 -11.25 14.52
#